data_AF-A0A485AEK7-F1
#
_entry.id   AF-A0A485AEK7-F1
#
_cell.length_a   1.000
_cell.length_b   1.000
_cell.length_c   1.000
_cell.angle_alpha   90.00
_cell.angle_beta   90.00
_cell.angle_gamma   90.00
#
_symmetry.space_group_name_H-M   'P 1'
#
loop_
_entity.id
_entity.type
_entity.pdbx_description
1 polymer ?
#
loop_
_entity_poly.entity_id
_entity_poly.type
_entity_poly.pdbx_seq_one_letter_code
_entity_poly.pdbx_strand_id
1 'polypeptide(L)'
;MSEALETWPVDMLGKILPRHLQIIFEINDYFLKTLQEQYPNDTGLLSRTSIIDESNGRRVRMAWLAVVVSKKVNGVSELHSNLMVQSLFADFAAIFPMRFTNVTQRRDPTSLAGAGRILRSPACWMKILARPGVPTSSQLSELEQHIDYPKVNQAVHHAKLENKKRLAAFIAQNLNVVVNPTALFDVQIKRIHEYKRQLMNVLHVIARYNRIKADPSAGWVPRVNIFAGKAASAYYMAKHIIQPDQRRGGCDQQRSADWRQAKSGVYPELQREPGADDHSGGGSV
;
A
#
# COMPACT_ATOMS: atom_id res chain seq x y z
N MET A 1 4.72 13.47 3.08
CA MET A 1 5.05 12.64 4.26
C MET A 1 6.39 13.11 4.78
N SER A 2 6.37 13.94 5.81
CA SER A 2 7.56 14.55 6.42
C SER A 2 8.49 13.52 7.06
N GLU A 3 7.97 12.37 7.48
CA GLU A 3 8.73 11.28 8.09
C GLU A 3 9.88 10.75 7.21
N ALA A 4 9.79 10.90 5.88
CA ALA A 4 10.85 10.47 4.96
C ALA A 4 11.97 11.51 4.79
N LEU A 5 11.79 12.73 5.31
CA LEU A 5 12.78 13.81 5.27
C LEU A 5 13.43 13.92 6.63
N GLU A 6 14.41 13.04 6.85
CA GLU A 6 15.06 12.90 8.14
C GLU A 6 15.71 14.21 8.60
N THR A 7 15.51 14.53 9.87
CA THR A 7 16.21 15.63 10.54
C THR A 7 16.80 15.16 11.86
N TRP A 8 18.00 15.60 12.17
CA TRP A 8 18.72 15.20 13.39
C TRP A 8 19.09 16.41 14.24
N PRO A 9 18.91 16.39 15.58
CA PRO A 9 19.38 17.46 16.44
C PRO A 9 20.90 17.62 16.32
N VAL A 10 21.37 18.86 16.20
CA VAL A 10 22.80 19.16 16.12
C VAL A 10 23.54 18.65 17.35
N ASP A 11 22.98 18.82 18.55
CA ASP A 11 23.60 18.35 19.79
C ASP A 11 23.80 16.83 19.83
N MET A 12 22.85 16.09 19.25
CA MET A 12 22.95 14.63 19.16
C MET A 12 24.08 14.24 18.20
N LEU A 13 24.14 14.83 17.01
CA LEU A 13 25.21 14.59 16.05
C LEU A 13 26.57 15.04 16.59
N GLY A 14 26.64 16.12 17.35
CA GLY A 14 27.88 16.59 17.97
C GLY A 14 28.45 15.61 18.99
N LYS A 15 27.58 14.88 19.70
CA LYS A 15 28.00 13.84 20.66
C LYS A 15 28.46 12.56 19.98
N ILE A 16 27.79 12.15 18.89
CA ILE A 16 28.02 10.84 18.25
C ILE A 16 29.04 10.94 17.11
N LEU A 17 28.94 11.99 16.29
CA LEU A 17 29.70 12.18 15.05
C LEU A 17 30.26 13.62 14.93
N PRO A 18 31.10 14.07 15.88
CA PRO A 18 31.57 15.46 15.94
C PRO A 18 32.29 15.90 14.67
N ARG A 19 33.13 15.04 14.07
CA ARG A 19 33.85 15.38 12.83
C ARG A 19 32.90 15.52 11.63
N HIS A 20 31.88 14.67 11.52
CA HIS A 20 30.90 14.78 10.43
C HIS A 20 30.07 16.05 10.57
N LEU A 21 29.72 16.43 11.80
CA LEU A 21 29.00 17.68 12.05
C LEU A 21 29.83 18.90 11.61
N GLN A 22 31.14 18.92 11.86
CA GLN A 22 32.02 19.98 11.36
C GLN A 22 32.01 20.05 9.83
N ILE A 23 32.14 18.91 9.15
CA ILE A 23 32.09 18.85 7.68
C ILE A 23 30.73 19.36 7.16
N ILE A 24 29.63 19.00 7.81
CA ILE A 24 28.29 19.50 7.45
C ILE A 24 28.21 21.01 7.60
N PHE A 25 28.79 21.58 8.66
CA PHE A 25 28.85 23.04 8.83
C PHE A 25 29.72 23.72 7.77
N GLU A 26 30.89 23.15 7.44
CA GLU A 26 31.76 23.65 6.36
C GLU A 26 31.04 23.63 5.00
N ILE A 27 30.34 22.54 4.68
CA ILE A 27 29.51 22.44 3.45
C ILE A 27 28.42 23.51 3.45
N ASN A 28 27.72 23.69 4.57
CA ASN A 28 26.65 24.66 4.68
C ASN A 28 27.16 26.10 4.52
N ASP A 29 28.25 26.45 5.20
CA ASP A 29 28.86 27.77 5.13
C ASP A 29 29.33 28.10 3.70
N TYR A 30 30.05 27.16 3.06
CA TYR A 30 30.48 27.33 1.67
C TYR A 30 29.28 27.51 0.73
N PHE A 31 28.26 26.67 0.85
CA PHE A 31 27.07 26.73 0.01
C PHE A 31 26.31 28.05 0.17
N LEU A 32 26.09 28.51 1.40
CA LEU A 32 25.36 29.75 1.67
C LEU A 32 26.12 30.98 1.18
N LYS A 33 27.46 31.01 1.31
CA LYS A 33 28.29 32.08 0.75
C LYS A 33 28.18 32.14 -0.77
N THR A 34 28.26 30.99 -1.45
CA THR A 34 28.07 30.93 -2.91
C THR A 34 26.68 31.42 -3.32
N LEU A 35 25.62 31.08 -2.58
CA LEU A 35 24.28 31.57 -2.87
C LEU A 35 24.13 33.07 -2.63
N GLN A 36 24.75 33.62 -1.59
CA GLN A 36 24.69 35.05 -1.29
C GLN A 36 25.34 35.88 -2.41
N GLU A 37 26.42 35.38 -3.01
CA GLU A 37 27.08 36.01 -4.16
C GLU A 37 26.21 35.98 -5.43
N GLN A 38 25.51 34.85 -5.67
CA GLN A 38 24.68 34.67 -6.86
C GLN A 38 23.29 35.32 -6.76
N TYR A 39 22.72 35.38 -5.56
CA TYR A 39 21.36 35.86 -5.27
C TYR A 39 21.36 36.89 -4.13
N PRO A 40 22.02 38.05 -4.29
CA PRO A 40 22.21 39.02 -3.21
C PRO A 40 20.91 39.66 -2.70
N ASN A 41 19.83 39.61 -3.50
CA ASN A 41 18.56 40.28 -3.21
C ASN A 41 17.50 39.38 -2.55
N ASP A 42 17.70 38.06 -2.48
CA ASP A 42 16.77 37.13 -1.80
C ASP A 42 17.39 36.58 -0.52
N THR A 43 17.33 37.38 0.55
CA THR A 43 17.81 36.98 1.88
C THR A 43 17.01 35.81 2.46
N GLY A 44 15.75 35.65 2.03
CA GLY A 44 14.90 34.54 2.45
C GLY A 44 15.38 33.19 1.89
N LEU A 45 15.99 33.19 0.70
CA LEU A 45 16.51 31.98 0.05
C LEU A 45 17.51 31.25 0.94
N LEU A 46 18.43 31.96 1.59
CA LEU A 46 19.47 31.37 2.45
C LEU A 46 18.86 30.57 3.61
N SER A 47 17.81 31.10 4.23
CA SER A 47 17.10 30.41 5.31
C SER A 47 16.39 29.15 4.79
N ARG A 48 15.70 29.27 3.65
CA ARG A 48 14.96 28.15 3.02
C ARG A 48 15.89 27.04 2.56
N THR A 49 17.09 27.35 2.07
CA THR A 49 18.03 26.37 1.48
C THR A 49 19.17 25.93 2.40
N SER A 50 19.33 26.54 3.58
CA SER A 50 20.35 26.11 4.56
C SER A 50 20.21 24.62 4.92
N ILE A 51 21.31 23.92 5.11
CA ILE A 51 21.31 22.53 5.59
C ILE A 51 20.92 22.48 7.07
N ILE A 52 21.19 23.56 7.81
CA ILE A 52 20.85 23.70 9.22
C ILE A 52 19.54 24.47 9.33
N ASP A 53 18.58 23.88 10.04
CA ASP A 53 17.35 24.55 10.46
C ASP A 53 17.53 25.09 11.87
N GLU A 54 17.56 26.41 12.00
CA GLU A 54 17.71 27.13 13.28
C GLU A 54 16.35 27.35 13.99
N SER A 55 15.22 27.16 13.30
CA SER A 55 13.89 27.52 13.81
C SER A 55 13.32 26.54 14.84
N ASN A 56 13.75 25.29 14.82
CA ASN A 56 13.15 24.21 15.61
C ASN A 56 14.19 23.39 16.39
N GLY A 57 14.93 24.06 17.28
CA GLY A 57 15.91 23.41 18.16
C GLY A 57 17.15 22.92 17.43
N ARG A 58 17.63 23.70 16.45
CA ARG A 58 18.85 23.52 15.65
C ARG A 58 19.06 22.09 15.14
N ARG A 59 18.59 21.83 13.92
CA ARG A 59 18.57 20.49 13.32
C ARG A 59 19.27 20.45 11.97
N VAL A 60 19.90 19.33 11.66
CA VAL A 60 20.43 19.05 10.33
C VAL A 60 19.32 18.48 9.45
N ARG A 61 19.05 19.13 8.31
CA ARG A 61 18.12 18.67 7.27
C ARG A 61 18.82 17.73 6.30
N MET A 62 18.68 16.42 6.51
CA MET A 62 19.44 15.42 5.73
C MET A 62 19.10 15.44 4.24
N ALA A 63 17.84 15.71 3.90
CA ALA A 63 17.42 15.84 2.52
C ALA A 63 18.06 17.06 1.82
N TRP A 64 18.26 18.17 2.53
CA TRP A 64 18.93 19.37 1.99
C TRP A 64 20.41 19.07 1.77
N LEU A 65 21.07 18.47 2.75
CA LEU A 65 22.44 18.00 2.62
C LEU A 65 22.60 17.11 1.39
N ALA A 66 21.72 16.11 1.22
CA ALA A 66 21.75 15.20 0.09
C ALA A 66 21.61 15.92 -1.26
N VAL A 67 20.71 16.89 -1.37
CA VAL A 67 20.51 17.68 -2.61
C VAL A 67 21.74 18.52 -2.93
N VAL A 68 22.32 19.20 -1.93
CA VAL A 68 23.48 20.08 -2.10
C VAL A 68 24.70 19.30 -2.60
N VAL A 69 24.99 18.14 -2.00
CA VAL A 69 26.19 17.34 -2.32
C VAL A 69 26.02 16.44 -3.54
N SER A 70 24.79 16.14 -3.96
CA SER A 70 24.52 15.22 -5.07
C SER A 70 24.57 15.92 -6.43
N LYS A 71 25.11 15.22 -7.44
CA LYS A 71 25.08 15.68 -8.85
C LYS A 71 23.72 15.48 -9.51
N LYS A 72 22.94 14.51 -9.05
CA LYS A 72 21.61 14.17 -9.57
C LYS A 72 20.69 13.77 -8.43
N VAL A 73 19.42 14.17 -8.52
CA VAL A 73 18.37 13.86 -7.55
C VAL A 73 17.16 13.37 -8.34
N ASN A 74 16.72 12.13 -8.10
CA ASN A 74 15.65 11.53 -8.89
C ASN A 74 14.36 11.29 -8.08
N GLY A 75 13.23 11.59 -8.69
CA GLY A 75 11.94 11.08 -8.25
C GLY A 75 11.69 9.65 -8.76
N VAL A 76 10.70 8.97 -8.16
CA VAL A 76 10.38 7.55 -8.43
C VAL A 76 9.20 7.33 -9.37
N SER A 77 8.54 8.42 -9.78
CA SER A 77 7.46 8.49 -10.78
C SER A 77 7.38 9.91 -11.31
N GLU A 78 6.84 10.12 -12.50
CA GLU A 78 6.76 11.45 -13.15
C GLU A 78 6.07 12.47 -12.25
N LEU A 79 4.88 12.13 -11.75
CA LEU A 79 4.16 12.98 -10.81
C LEU A 79 4.99 13.30 -9.56
N HIS A 80 5.70 12.32 -9.00
CA HIS A 80 6.55 12.54 -7.84
C HIS A 80 7.74 13.46 -8.15
N SER A 81 8.39 13.29 -9.30
CA SER A 81 9.45 14.20 -9.76
C SER A 81 8.93 15.63 -9.93
N ASN A 82 7.75 15.80 -10.53
CA ASN A 82 7.14 17.12 -10.73
C ASN A 82 6.82 17.78 -9.38
N LEU A 83 6.25 17.02 -8.43
CA LEU A 83 5.99 17.53 -7.08
C LEU A 83 7.27 17.93 -6.35
N MET A 84 8.37 17.18 -6.50
CA MET A 84 9.66 17.55 -5.91
C MET A 84 10.15 18.90 -6.43
N VAL A 85 10.05 19.14 -7.74
CA VAL A 85 10.48 20.38 -8.40
C VAL A 85 9.53 21.55 -8.11
N GLN A 86 8.23 21.31 -7.96
CA GLN A 86 7.23 22.37 -7.78
C GLN A 86 6.98 22.76 -6.33
N SER A 87 7.32 21.90 -5.37
CA SER A 87 7.02 22.13 -3.96
C SER A 87 8.26 21.99 -3.08
N LEU A 88 8.57 20.77 -2.65
CA LEU A 88 9.52 20.51 -1.58
C LEU A 88 10.93 21.02 -1.84
N PHE A 89 11.39 20.94 -3.09
CA PHE A 89 12.73 21.35 -3.50
C PHE A 89 12.69 22.45 -4.58
N ALA A 90 11.63 23.28 -4.61
CA ALA A 90 11.46 24.31 -5.64
C ALA A 90 12.65 25.28 -5.70
N ASP A 91 13.10 25.79 -4.55
CA ASP A 91 14.28 26.66 -4.49
C ASP A 91 15.54 25.94 -5.03
N PHE A 92 15.74 24.67 -4.69
CA PHE A 92 16.88 23.91 -5.22
C PHE A 92 16.77 23.58 -6.70
N ALA A 93 15.56 23.39 -7.22
CA ALA A 93 15.35 23.18 -8.64
C ALA A 93 15.62 24.47 -9.43
N ALA A 94 15.33 25.65 -8.85
CA ALA A 94 15.72 26.93 -9.42
C ALA A 94 17.25 27.13 -9.41
N ILE A 95 17.92 26.79 -8.31
CA ILE A 95 19.39 26.88 -8.18
C ILE A 95 20.09 25.86 -9.08
N PHE A 96 19.56 24.65 -9.19
CA PHE A 96 20.17 23.51 -9.87
C PHE A 96 19.23 22.86 -10.91
N PRO A 97 18.87 23.56 -12.00
CA PRO A 97 17.83 23.12 -12.93
C PRO A 97 18.14 21.77 -13.60
N MET A 98 19.42 21.48 -13.83
CA MET A 98 19.86 20.25 -14.51
C MET A 98 20.03 19.05 -13.57
N ARG A 99 19.84 19.19 -12.25
CA ARG A 99 20.09 18.09 -11.29
C ARG A 99 18.89 17.18 -11.06
N PHE A 100 17.67 17.68 -11.21
CA PHE A 100 16.46 16.91 -10.94
C PHE A 100 16.11 16.03 -12.13
N THR A 101 15.91 14.74 -11.89
CA THR A 101 15.57 13.74 -12.93
C THR A 101 14.41 12.84 -12.50
N ASN A 102 13.94 12.02 -13.45
CA ASN A 102 12.96 10.99 -13.19
C ASN A 102 13.55 9.61 -13.45
N VAL A 103 13.37 8.70 -12.49
CA VAL A 103 13.59 7.27 -12.70
C VAL A 103 12.37 6.53 -12.16
N THR A 104 11.45 6.18 -13.06
CA THR A 104 10.23 5.47 -12.69
C THR A 104 10.57 4.08 -12.16
N GLN A 105 10.11 3.77 -10.94
CA GLN A 105 10.34 2.46 -10.33
C GLN A 105 9.76 1.34 -11.20
N ARG A 106 10.62 0.42 -11.62
CA ARG A 106 10.21 -0.83 -12.26
C ARG A 106 10.39 -1.96 -11.26
N ARG A 107 9.39 -2.85 -11.19
CA ARG A 107 9.59 -4.15 -10.55
C ARG A 107 10.32 -5.07 -11.51
N ASP A 108 11.29 -5.81 -10.98
CA ASP A 108 11.96 -6.86 -11.74
C ASP A 108 10.92 -7.86 -12.27
N PRO A 109 10.89 -8.11 -13.59
CA PRO A 109 10.09 -9.17 -14.17
C PRO A 109 10.27 -10.49 -13.41
N THR A 110 11.47 -10.98 -13.13
CA THR A 110 11.67 -12.28 -12.43
C THR A 110 11.02 -12.35 -11.04
N SER A 111 10.96 -11.26 -10.28
CA SER A 111 10.19 -11.17 -9.02
C SER A 111 8.68 -11.39 -9.24
N LEU A 112 8.14 -10.97 -10.39
CA LEU A 112 6.76 -11.28 -10.82
C LEU A 112 6.58 -12.74 -11.24
N ALA A 113 7.63 -13.48 -11.59
CA ALA A 113 7.53 -14.93 -11.88
C ALA A 113 7.25 -15.75 -10.62
N GLY A 114 7.82 -15.35 -9.47
CA GLY A 114 7.58 -16.00 -8.17
C GLY A 114 6.19 -15.72 -7.59
N ALA A 115 5.62 -14.54 -7.85
CA ALA A 115 4.36 -14.08 -7.23
C ALA A 115 3.16 -13.94 -8.21
N GLY A 116 3.36 -14.04 -9.54
CA GLY A 116 2.37 -13.73 -10.58
C GLY A 116 2.00 -14.94 -11.45
N ARG A 117 1.34 -15.93 -10.86
CA ARG A 117 1.03 -17.26 -11.46
C ARG A 117 -0.09 -17.30 -12.52
N ILE A 118 -0.39 -16.21 -13.23
CA ILE A 118 -1.45 -16.23 -14.26
C ILE A 118 -0.83 -16.13 -15.64
N LEU A 119 -0.40 -14.94 -16.07
CA LEU A 119 0.14 -14.70 -17.42
C LEU A 119 1.60 -15.17 -17.58
N ARG A 120 2.29 -15.44 -16.47
CA ARG A 120 3.68 -15.95 -16.45
C ARG A 120 3.79 -17.40 -16.02
N SER A 121 2.67 -18.08 -15.79
CA SER A 121 2.73 -19.53 -15.68
C SER A 121 3.07 -20.09 -17.06
N PRO A 122 4.16 -20.88 -17.21
CA PRO A 122 4.50 -21.49 -18.50
C PRO A 122 3.33 -22.28 -19.09
N ALA A 123 2.46 -22.84 -18.23
CA ALA A 123 1.25 -23.54 -18.64
C ALA A 123 0.18 -22.63 -19.30
N CYS A 124 -0.03 -21.40 -18.82
CA CYS A 124 -0.96 -20.47 -19.45
C CYS A 124 -0.36 -19.85 -20.71
N TRP A 125 0.93 -19.51 -20.67
CA TRP A 125 1.67 -18.98 -21.82
C TRP A 125 1.75 -20.00 -22.97
N MET A 126 2.05 -21.27 -22.67
CA MET A 126 1.99 -22.36 -23.65
C MET A 126 0.57 -22.58 -24.17
N LYS A 127 -0.47 -22.46 -23.33
CA LYS A 127 -1.86 -22.65 -23.79
C LYS A 127 -2.37 -21.52 -24.68
N ILE A 128 -1.87 -20.29 -24.49
CA ILE A 128 -2.33 -19.10 -25.24
C ILE A 128 -1.51 -18.90 -26.52
N LEU A 129 -0.18 -19.06 -26.46
CA LEU A 129 0.73 -18.74 -27.57
C LEU A 129 1.64 -19.89 -28.01
N ALA A 130 1.48 -21.09 -27.44
CA ALA A 130 2.29 -22.27 -27.75
C ALA A 130 3.82 -22.08 -27.59
N ARG A 131 4.25 -21.15 -26.72
CA ARG A 131 5.67 -20.86 -26.47
C ARG A 131 6.11 -21.33 -25.08
N PRO A 132 7.25 -22.03 -24.96
CA PRO A 132 7.81 -22.41 -23.67
C PRO A 132 8.45 -21.20 -22.96
N GLY A 133 8.57 -21.28 -21.64
CA GLY A 133 9.28 -20.29 -20.81
C GLY A 133 8.41 -19.18 -20.23
N VAL A 134 9.07 -18.28 -19.49
CA VAL A 134 8.44 -17.11 -18.85
C VAL A 134 8.52 -15.92 -19.81
N PRO A 135 7.40 -15.27 -20.17
CA PRO A 135 7.44 -14.14 -21.10
C PRO A 135 8.26 -12.96 -20.58
N THR A 136 9.00 -12.34 -21.49
CA THR A 136 9.64 -11.03 -21.28
C THR A 136 8.59 -9.92 -21.29
N SER A 137 8.97 -8.73 -20.81
CA SER A 137 8.05 -7.58 -20.80
C SER A 137 7.60 -7.17 -22.20
N SER A 138 8.42 -7.37 -23.23
CA SER A 138 8.08 -7.07 -24.62
C SER A 138 7.14 -8.11 -25.22
N GLN A 139 7.24 -9.38 -24.81
CA GLN A 139 6.33 -10.43 -25.28
C GLN A 139 4.92 -10.27 -24.71
N LEU A 140 4.77 -9.65 -23.53
CA LEU A 140 3.46 -9.43 -22.94
C LEU A 140 2.55 -8.51 -23.76
N SER A 141 3.10 -7.59 -24.57
CA SER A 141 2.28 -6.73 -25.44
C SER A 141 1.65 -7.50 -26.61
N GLU A 142 2.20 -8.66 -27.00
CA GLU A 142 1.59 -9.52 -28.02
C GLU A 142 0.20 -10.03 -27.58
N LEU A 143 -0.08 -10.09 -26.27
CA LEU A 143 -1.39 -10.48 -25.75
C LEU A 143 -2.50 -9.48 -26.11
N GLU A 144 -2.17 -8.22 -26.44
CA GLU A 144 -3.17 -7.21 -26.84
C GLU A 144 -3.93 -7.63 -28.10
N GLN A 145 -3.28 -8.36 -29.02
CA GLN A 145 -3.91 -8.88 -30.24
C GLN A 145 -4.91 -10.01 -29.95
N HIS A 146 -4.88 -10.56 -28.73
CA HIS A 146 -5.62 -11.76 -28.36
C HIS A 146 -6.69 -11.54 -27.29
N ILE A 147 -6.98 -10.29 -26.92
CA ILE A 147 -7.91 -9.96 -25.81
C ILE A 147 -9.34 -10.45 -26.03
N ASP A 148 -9.81 -10.47 -27.28
CA ASP A 148 -11.19 -10.82 -27.62
C ASP A 148 -11.35 -12.31 -27.97
N TYR A 149 -10.26 -13.07 -28.03
CA TYR A 149 -10.31 -14.49 -28.40
C TYR A 149 -10.90 -15.33 -27.25
N PRO A 150 -12.05 -16.01 -27.45
CA PRO A 150 -12.74 -16.72 -26.37
C PRO A 150 -11.89 -17.79 -25.68
N LYS A 151 -11.04 -18.50 -26.44
CA LYS A 151 -10.11 -19.52 -25.93
C LYS A 151 -9.09 -18.92 -24.96
N VAL A 152 -8.59 -17.72 -25.26
CA VAL A 152 -7.62 -17.01 -24.41
C VAL A 152 -8.28 -16.58 -23.11
N ASN A 153 -9.48 -15.99 -23.19
CA ASN A 153 -10.25 -15.60 -22.03
C ASN A 153 -10.56 -16.80 -21.11
N GLN A 154 -11.00 -17.93 -21.68
CA GLN A 154 -11.22 -19.17 -20.90
C GLN A 154 -9.95 -19.66 -20.21
N ALA A 155 -8.80 -19.65 -20.91
CA ALA A 155 -7.52 -20.04 -20.34
C ALA A 155 -7.10 -19.13 -19.16
N VAL A 156 -7.29 -17.82 -19.31
CA VAL A 156 -7.01 -16.84 -18.24
C VAL A 156 -7.94 -17.02 -17.05
N HIS A 157 -9.24 -17.22 -17.28
CA HIS A 157 -10.23 -17.49 -16.23
C HIS A 157 -9.88 -18.75 -15.43
N HIS A 158 -9.57 -19.85 -16.12
CA HIS A 158 -9.16 -21.09 -15.49
C HIS A 158 -7.88 -20.91 -14.66
N ALA A 159 -6.85 -20.27 -15.22
CA ALA A 159 -5.60 -19.98 -14.50
C ALA A 159 -5.83 -19.11 -13.26
N LYS A 160 -6.70 -18.09 -13.35
CA LYS A 160 -7.07 -17.25 -12.20
C LYS A 160 -7.79 -18.07 -11.12
N LEU A 161 -8.73 -18.92 -11.50
CA LEU A 161 -9.48 -19.77 -10.57
C LEU A 161 -8.54 -20.72 -9.80
N GLU A 162 -7.60 -21.38 -10.49
CA GLU A 162 -6.61 -22.24 -9.84
C GLU A 162 -5.71 -21.49 -8.86
N ASN A 163 -5.41 -20.22 -9.11
CA ASN A 163 -4.72 -19.36 -8.14
C ASN A 163 -5.60 -19.05 -6.92
N LYS A 164 -6.90 -18.78 -7.13
CA LYS A 164 -7.85 -18.52 -6.04
C LYS A 164 -8.04 -19.75 -5.16
N LYS A 165 -8.11 -20.96 -5.73
CA LYS A 165 -8.17 -22.22 -4.98
C LYS A 165 -6.93 -22.41 -4.10
N ARG A 166 -5.73 -22.19 -4.64
CA ARG A 166 -4.47 -22.25 -3.87
C ARG A 166 -4.43 -21.23 -2.73
N LEU A 167 -4.89 -20.01 -2.98
CA LEU A 167 -4.97 -18.98 -1.95
C LEU A 167 -6.03 -19.34 -0.88
N ALA A 168 -7.18 -19.89 -1.29
CA ALA A 168 -8.21 -20.34 -0.36
C ALA A 168 -7.69 -21.45 0.56
N ALA A 169 -6.96 -22.42 0.02
CA ALA A 169 -6.30 -23.47 0.82
C ALA A 169 -5.27 -22.89 1.80
N PHE A 170 -4.46 -21.92 1.35
CA PHE A 170 -3.51 -21.23 2.21
C PHE A 170 -4.21 -20.47 3.36
N ILE A 171 -5.30 -19.75 3.07
CA ILE A 171 -6.09 -19.03 4.07
C ILE A 171 -6.69 -20.02 5.08
N ALA A 172 -7.25 -21.13 4.62
CA ALA A 172 -7.81 -22.16 5.49
C ALA A 172 -6.75 -22.73 6.45
N GLN A 173 -5.55 -23.05 5.94
CA GLN A 173 -4.47 -23.62 6.75
C GLN A 173 -3.88 -22.65 7.77
N ASN A 174 -3.79 -21.35 7.42
CA ASN A 174 -3.07 -20.37 8.26
C ASN A 174 -3.98 -19.54 9.16
N LEU A 175 -5.25 -19.36 8.77
CA LEU A 175 -6.20 -18.50 9.46
C LEU A 175 -7.45 -19.25 9.96
N ASN A 176 -7.59 -20.54 9.64
CA ASN A 176 -8.76 -21.36 9.95
C ASN A 176 -10.08 -20.75 9.42
N VAL A 177 -10.01 -20.06 8.27
CA VAL A 177 -11.18 -19.48 7.59
C VAL A 177 -11.34 -20.13 6.22
N VAL A 178 -12.52 -20.67 5.94
CA VAL A 178 -12.85 -21.22 4.61
C VAL A 178 -13.43 -20.11 3.75
N VAL A 179 -12.84 -19.87 2.57
CA VAL A 179 -13.29 -18.83 1.64
C VAL A 179 -13.70 -19.43 0.30
N ASN A 180 -14.78 -18.92 -0.29
CA ASN A 180 -15.27 -19.41 -1.58
C ASN A 180 -14.38 -18.92 -2.74
N PRO A 181 -13.66 -19.80 -3.47
CA PRO A 181 -12.79 -19.41 -4.58
C PRO A 181 -13.54 -18.94 -5.83
N THR A 182 -14.86 -19.08 -5.92
CA THR A 182 -15.66 -18.50 -7.03
C THR A 182 -16.03 -17.04 -6.78
N ALA A 183 -16.08 -16.60 -5.51
CA ALA A 183 -16.36 -15.20 -5.12
C ALA A 183 -15.28 -14.22 -5.59
N LEU A 184 -15.62 -12.94 -5.79
CA LEU A 184 -14.65 -11.90 -6.12
C LEU A 184 -13.63 -11.74 -4.99
N PHE A 185 -12.33 -11.85 -5.28
CA PHE A 185 -11.27 -11.59 -4.29
C PHE A 185 -10.85 -10.13 -4.39
N ASP A 186 -11.18 -9.35 -3.37
CA ASP A 186 -10.84 -7.93 -3.24
C ASP A 186 -9.64 -7.80 -2.28
N VAL A 187 -8.48 -7.39 -2.79
CA VAL A 187 -7.20 -7.60 -2.12
C VAL A 187 -6.46 -6.27 -1.93
N GLN A 188 -6.20 -5.90 -0.67
CA GLN A 188 -5.38 -4.74 -0.31
C GLN A 188 -4.17 -5.16 0.52
N ILE A 189 -3.03 -5.34 -0.15
CA ILE A 189 -1.76 -5.75 0.47
C ILE A 189 -0.74 -4.62 0.41
N LYS A 190 -0.40 -4.03 1.56
CA LYS A 190 0.53 -2.90 1.70
C LYS A 190 0.79 -2.60 3.18
N ARG A 191 1.85 -1.83 3.49
CA ARG A 191 2.07 -1.29 4.86
C ARG A 191 0.80 -0.60 5.37
N ILE A 192 0.43 -0.87 6.61
CA ILE A 192 -0.74 -0.26 7.24
C ILE A 192 -0.40 1.18 7.61
N HIS A 193 -1.13 2.13 7.01
CA HIS A 193 -0.86 3.55 7.17
C HIS A 193 -2.06 4.38 6.71
N GLU A 194 -2.39 5.46 7.40
CA GLU A 194 -3.52 6.34 7.09
C GLU A 194 -3.60 6.77 5.61
N TYR A 195 -2.50 7.24 5.00
CA TYR A 195 -2.52 7.65 3.58
C TYR A 195 -2.79 6.49 2.61
N LYS A 196 -2.59 5.24 3.03
CA LYS A 196 -2.92 4.04 2.24
C LYS A 196 -4.40 3.65 2.33
N ARG A 197 -5.18 4.35 3.18
CA ARG A 197 -6.64 4.32 3.28
C ARG A 197 -7.24 2.91 3.48
N GLN A 198 -6.59 2.06 4.28
CA GLN A 198 -7.17 0.76 4.67
C GLN A 198 -8.49 0.95 5.44
N LEU A 199 -8.56 1.95 6.33
CA LEU A 199 -9.77 2.27 7.07
C LEU A 199 -10.96 2.57 6.14
N MET A 200 -10.73 3.34 5.07
CA MET A 200 -11.76 3.66 4.08
C MET A 200 -12.30 2.39 3.41
N ASN A 201 -11.43 1.42 3.10
CA ASN A 201 -11.86 0.15 2.54
C ASN A 201 -12.67 -0.67 3.55
N VAL A 202 -12.26 -0.70 4.82
CA VAL A 202 -13.03 -1.37 5.89
C VAL A 202 -14.42 -0.74 6.06
N LEU A 203 -14.53 0.60 6.04
CA LEU A 203 -15.82 1.30 6.10
C LEU A 203 -16.71 0.93 4.91
N HIS A 204 -16.15 0.79 3.71
CA HIS A 204 -16.88 0.30 2.54
C HIS A 204 -17.38 -1.14 2.72
N VAL A 205 -16.58 -2.03 3.32
CA VAL A 205 -17.00 -3.41 3.65
C VAL A 205 -18.19 -3.41 4.60
N ILE A 206 -18.15 -2.59 5.66
CA ILE A 206 -19.25 -2.44 6.63
C ILE A 206 -20.50 -1.91 5.95
N ALA A 207 -20.37 -0.84 5.16
CA ALA A 207 -21.49 -0.26 4.42
C ALA A 207 -22.13 -1.29 3.47
N ARG A 208 -21.31 -2.09 2.78
CA ARG A 208 -21.79 -3.15 1.89
C ARG A 208 -22.51 -4.26 2.67
N TYR A 209 -21.98 -4.68 3.81
CA TYR A 209 -22.62 -5.67 4.67
C TYR A 209 -24.02 -5.20 5.13
N ASN A 210 -24.13 -3.96 5.58
CA ASN A 210 -25.42 -3.39 6.01
C ASN A 210 -26.43 -3.34 4.87
N ARG A 211 -26.00 -3.03 3.64
CA ARG A 211 -26.88 -3.06 2.46
C ARG A 211 -27.36 -4.47 2.10
N ILE A 212 -26.49 -5.47 2.22
CA ILE A 212 -26.87 -6.88 2.01
C ILE A 212 -27.91 -7.31 3.04
N LYS A 213 -27.76 -6.89 4.31
CA LYS A 213 -28.77 -7.19 5.34
C LYS A 213 -30.11 -6.51 5.06
N ALA A 214 -30.10 -5.29 4.52
CA ALA A 214 -31.30 -4.53 4.24
C ALA A 214 -32.08 -5.07 3.02
N ASP A 215 -31.38 -5.54 1.99
CA ASP A 215 -31.98 -6.18 0.82
C ASP A 215 -31.17 -7.41 0.39
N PRO A 216 -31.45 -8.59 0.95
CA PRO A 216 -30.74 -9.82 0.61
C PRO A 216 -30.93 -10.26 -0.86
N SER A 217 -32.04 -9.86 -1.48
CA SER A 217 -32.47 -10.29 -2.82
C SER A 217 -31.87 -9.48 -3.97
N ALA A 218 -31.11 -8.41 -3.71
CA ALA A 218 -30.58 -7.48 -4.71
C ALA A 218 -29.53 -8.06 -5.70
N GLY A 219 -29.33 -9.38 -5.75
CA GLY A 219 -28.39 -10.02 -6.68
C GLY A 219 -26.91 -9.71 -6.36
N TRP A 220 -26.53 -9.70 -5.08
CA TRP A 220 -25.17 -9.36 -4.66
C TRP A 220 -24.12 -10.35 -5.18
N VAL A 221 -23.07 -9.83 -5.82
CA VAL A 221 -21.89 -10.64 -6.17
C VAL A 221 -21.13 -11.06 -4.90
N PRO A 222 -20.90 -12.35 -4.63
CA PRO A 222 -20.12 -12.79 -3.47
C PRO A 222 -18.70 -12.20 -3.50
N ARG A 223 -18.19 -11.74 -2.36
CA ARG A 223 -16.87 -11.09 -2.26
C ARG A 223 -16.12 -11.52 -1.01
N VAL A 224 -14.82 -11.77 -1.17
CA VAL A 224 -13.86 -12.04 -0.10
C VAL A 224 -12.89 -10.86 -0.05
N ASN A 225 -12.91 -10.10 1.06
CA ASN A 225 -12.02 -8.96 1.25
C ASN A 225 -10.78 -9.41 2.02
N ILE A 226 -9.59 -9.26 1.42
CA ILE A 226 -8.32 -9.74 1.94
C ILE A 226 -7.41 -8.54 2.20
N PHE A 227 -7.04 -8.36 3.47
CA PHE A 227 -6.09 -7.34 3.91
C PHE A 227 -4.80 -8.00 4.38
N ALA A 228 -3.65 -7.48 3.97
CA ALA A 228 -2.39 -7.87 4.57
C ALA A 228 -1.42 -6.68 4.64
N GLY A 229 -0.72 -6.56 5.76
CA GLY A 229 0.20 -5.47 6.00
C GLY A 229 0.77 -5.50 7.41
N LYS A 230 1.86 -4.76 7.60
CA LYS A 230 2.43 -4.49 8.91
C LYS A 230 2.28 -3.00 9.23
N ALA A 231 1.96 -2.69 10.48
CA ALA A 231 2.08 -1.34 11.04
C ALA A 231 3.43 -1.21 11.77
N ALA A 232 4.01 -0.02 11.77
CA ALA A 232 5.18 0.24 12.60
C ALA A 232 4.81 0.11 14.09
N SER A 233 5.74 -0.38 14.92
CA SER A 233 5.47 -0.70 16.34
C SER A 233 5.00 0.52 17.13
N ALA A 234 5.57 1.69 16.87
CA ALA A 234 5.22 2.96 17.53
C ALA A 234 3.98 3.64 16.92
N TYR A 235 3.46 3.16 15.79
CA TYR A 235 2.36 3.82 15.08
C TYR A 235 1.01 3.35 15.63
N TYR A 236 0.58 3.96 16.74
CA TYR A 236 -0.65 3.62 17.44
C TYR A 236 -1.90 3.69 16.56
N MET A 237 -2.06 4.75 15.77
CA MET A 237 -3.23 4.91 14.90
C MET A 237 -3.31 3.82 13.82
N ALA A 238 -2.17 3.44 13.21
CA ALA A 238 -2.12 2.33 12.27
C ALA A 238 -2.46 0.98 12.94
N LYS A 239 -2.10 0.79 14.21
CA LYS A 239 -2.51 -0.39 14.98
C LYS A 239 -4.01 -0.39 15.27
N HIS A 240 -4.63 0.76 15.54
CA HIS A 240 -6.09 0.88 15.69
C HIS A 240 -6.86 0.49 14.43
N ILE A 241 -6.28 0.70 13.25
CA ILE A 241 -6.88 0.21 11.98
C ILE A 241 -6.89 -1.33 11.93
N ILE A 242 -5.85 -1.99 12.44
CA ILE A 242 -5.75 -3.47 12.47
C ILE A 242 -6.66 -4.05 13.55
N GLN A 243 -6.61 -3.44 14.72
CA GLN A 243 -7.37 -3.86 15.89
C GLN A 243 -7.87 -2.59 16.59
N PRO A 244 -9.13 -2.19 16.35
CA PRO A 244 -9.75 -1.13 17.11
C PRO A 244 -9.61 -1.45 18.60
N ASP A 245 -8.97 -0.54 19.34
CA ASP A 245 -8.64 -0.80 20.75
C ASP A 245 -9.92 -0.75 21.58
N GLN A 246 -10.24 -1.88 22.21
CA GLN A 246 -11.46 -2.04 23.01
C GLN A 246 -11.31 -1.53 24.44
N ARG A 247 -10.20 -0.87 24.78
CA ARG A 247 -9.88 -0.50 26.18
C ARG A 247 -10.30 0.91 26.60
N ARG A 248 -10.85 1.75 25.71
CA ARG A 248 -11.31 3.10 26.06
C ARG A 248 -12.82 3.25 25.85
N GLY A 249 -13.59 2.81 26.83
CA GLY A 249 -15.04 3.01 26.91
C GLY A 249 -15.69 1.91 27.73
N GLY A 250 -16.18 2.23 28.93
CA GLY A 250 -16.82 1.31 29.87
C GLY A 250 -18.18 0.75 29.45
N CYS A 251 -18.42 0.62 28.14
CA CYS A 251 -19.68 0.11 27.60
C CYS A 251 -19.35 -0.61 26.29
N ASP A 252 -19.12 -1.93 26.33
CA ASP A 252 -19.46 -2.87 25.25
C ASP A 252 -18.76 -4.23 25.41
N GLN A 253 -19.30 -5.08 26.28
CA GLN A 253 -19.04 -6.52 26.20
C GLN A 253 -19.73 -7.15 24.98
N GLN A 254 -20.85 -6.58 24.52
CA GLN A 254 -21.61 -7.06 23.35
C GLN A 254 -20.85 -6.87 22.03
N ARG A 255 -20.27 -5.68 21.76
CA ARG A 255 -19.48 -5.46 20.53
C ARG A 255 -18.17 -6.25 20.51
N SER A 256 -17.65 -6.66 21.67
CA SER A 256 -16.50 -7.56 21.77
C SER A 256 -16.84 -8.98 21.30
N ALA A 257 -18.05 -9.46 21.57
CA ALA A 257 -18.54 -10.74 21.08
C ALA A 257 -18.76 -10.70 19.56
N ASP A 258 -19.44 -9.67 19.05
CA ASP A 258 -19.70 -9.50 17.61
C ASP A 258 -18.42 -9.43 16.79
N TRP A 259 -17.39 -8.73 17.29
CA TRP A 259 -16.12 -8.63 16.57
C TRP A 259 -15.31 -9.93 16.63
N ARG A 260 -15.32 -10.66 17.75
CA ARG A 260 -14.70 -12.00 17.81
C ARG A 260 -15.40 -12.99 16.89
N GLN A 261 -16.72 -12.90 16.79
CA GLN A 261 -17.55 -13.75 15.94
C GLN A 261 -17.28 -13.47 14.46
N ALA A 262 -17.23 -12.20 14.04
CA ALA A 262 -16.84 -11.83 12.68
C ALA A 262 -15.36 -12.16 12.35
N LYS A 263 -14.46 -12.25 13.35
CA LYS A 263 -13.09 -12.73 13.18
C LYS A 263 -13.00 -14.26 13.02
N SER A 264 -13.91 -15.00 13.64
CA SER A 264 -13.96 -16.46 13.60
C SER A 264 -14.63 -17.04 12.35
N GLY A 265 -15.38 -16.22 11.59
CA GLY A 265 -16.12 -16.67 10.42
C GLY A 265 -17.31 -17.60 10.73
N VAL A 266 -17.63 -17.83 12.01
CA VAL A 266 -18.74 -18.69 12.43
C VAL A 266 -19.98 -17.84 12.70
N TYR A 267 -20.96 -17.92 11.80
CA TYR A 267 -22.29 -17.35 11.99
C TYR A 267 -23.28 -18.50 12.27
N PRO A 268 -23.75 -18.69 13.52
CA PRO A 268 -24.67 -19.78 13.88
C PRO A 268 -26.00 -19.74 13.12
N GLU A 269 -26.42 -18.56 12.66
CA GLU A 269 -27.70 -18.36 11.96
C GLU A 269 -27.73 -18.94 10.53
N LEU A 270 -26.57 -19.30 9.97
CA LEU A 270 -26.47 -19.97 8.65
C LEU A 270 -26.44 -21.51 8.75
N GLN A 271 -26.60 -22.09 9.95
CA GLN A 271 -26.64 -23.55 10.17
C GLN A 271 -28.03 -24.09 10.54
N ARG A 272 -29.09 -23.26 10.51
CA ARG A 272 -30.45 -23.78 10.65
C ARG A 272 -30.90 -24.33 9.31
N GLU A 273 -30.97 -25.66 9.19
CA GLU A 273 -31.71 -26.31 8.12
C GLU A 273 -33.18 -25.86 8.15
N PRO A 274 -33.85 -25.72 6.99
CA PRO A 274 -35.28 -25.47 6.97
C PRO A 274 -36.01 -26.62 7.66
N GLY A 275 -36.90 -26.26 8.58
CA GLY A 275 -37.58 -27.19 9.49
C GLY A 275 -38.27 -28.33 8.76
N ALA A 276 -38.21 -29.51 9.39
CA ALA A 276 -39.12 -30.59 9.13
C ALA A 276 -40.55 -30.09 9.41
N ASP A 277 -41.39 -30.13 8.38
CA ASP A 277 -42.83 -29.88 8.50
C ASP A 277 -43.44 -30.91 9.46
N ASP A 278 -43.86 -30.42 10.62
CA ASP A 278 -44.60 -31.17 11.63
C ASP A 278 -46.08 -31.19 11.17
N HIS A 279 -46.44 -32.19 10.38
CA HIS A 279 -47.83 -32.46 10.03
C HIS A 279 -48.59 -33.00 11.25
N SER A 280 -49.14 -32.08 12.04
CA SER A 280 -50.21 -32.38 13.02
C SER A 280 -51.38 -31.40 12.84
N GLY A 281 -52.22 -31.70 11.86
CA GLY A 281 -53.56 -31.11 11.71
C GLY A 281 -54.61 -32.19 11.96
N GLY A 282 -55.17 -32.22 13.17
CA GLY A 282 -56.32 -33.05 13.51
C GLY A 282 -57.64 -32.50 12.95
N GLY A 283 -58.60 -33.39 12.74
CA GLY A 283 -59.98 -33.04 12.40
C GLY A 283 -60.88 -34.28 12.31
N SER A 284 -61.72 -34.46 13.34
CA SER A 284 -63.00 -35.20 13.40
C SER A 284 -63.72 -35.34 12.04
N VAL A 285 -64.29 -36.49 11.66
CA VAL A 285 -65.48 -37.21 12.18
C VAL A 285 -65.37 -38.69 11.77
#